data_AF-A0A920BIY9-F1
#
_entry.id   AF-A0A920BIY9-F1
#
_cell.length_a   1.000
_cell.length_b   1.000
_cell.length_c   1.000
_cell.angle_alpha   90.00
_cell.angle_beta   90.00
_cell.angle_gamma   90.00
#
_symmetry.space_group_name_H-M   'P 1'
#
loop_
_entity.id
_entity.type
_entity.pdbx_description
1 polymer ?
#
loop_
_entity_poly.entity_id
_entity_poly.type
_entity_poly.pdbx_seq_one_letter_code
_entity_poly.pdbx_strand_id
1 'polypeptide(L)' 'MGTQSTGSAVRSYNSSPGVGARALSLVPGTKSQQELIGEIDDGILIQGVSGLHSGVNPVSGDFLQEPKGY' A
#
# COMPACT_ATOMS: atom_id res chain seq x y z
N MET A 1 3.90 6.77 -24.81
CA MET A 1 2.96 7.76 -24.24
C MET A 1 3.63 9.13 -24.39
N GLY A 2 3.23 9.95 -25.36
CA GLY A 2 3.88 11.23 -25.69
C GLY A 2 3.61 12.35 -24.68
N THR A 3 3.78 12.07 -23.38
CA THR A 3 3.52 12.98 -22.27
C THR A 3 4.83 13.36 -21.56
N GLN A 4 4.77 14.39 -20.70
CA GLN A 4 5.90 14.81 -19.89
C GLN A 4 6.15 13.83 -18.73
N SER A 5 7.40 13.83 -18.25
CA SER A 5 7.80 13.02 -17.09
C SER A 5 7.06 13.46 -15.82
N THR A 6 6.66 12.49 -15.00
CA THR A 6 6.08 12.72 -13.66
C THR A 6 7.14 12.80 -12.56
N GLY A 7 8.43 12.63 -12.89
CA GLY A 7 9.52 12.61 -11.91
C GLY A 7 9.58 11.31 -11.05
N SER A 8 8.94 10.23 -11.49
CA SER A 8 8.81 8.96 -10.75
C SER A 8 9.89 7.92 -11.05
N ALA A 9 11.05 8.33 -11.58
CA ALA A 9 12.14 7.38 -11.87
C ALA A 9 12.89 6.98 -10.60
N VAL A 10 13.08 5.67 -10.40
CA VAL A 10 13.85 5.07 -9.30
C VAL A 10 14.95 4.15 -9.84
N ARG A 11 16.11 4.10 -9.17
CA ARG A 11 17.23 3.22 -9.54
C ARG A 11 18.17 2.96 -8.37
N SER A 12 18.82 1.80 -8.37
CA SER A 12 20.07 1.54 -7.64
C SER A 12 21.28 2.05 -8.44
N TYR A 13 22.45 2.16 -7.79
CA TYR A 13 23.67 2.74 -8.36
C TYR A 13 24.09 2.08 -9.69
N ASN A 14 23.88 0.77 -9.83
CA ASN A 14 24.24 -0.03 -11.00
C ASN A 14 23.02 -0.62 -11.73
N SER A 15 21.92 0.14 -11.83
CA SER A 15 20.71 -0.30 -12.55
C SER A 15 20.19 0.78 -13.50
N SER A 16 19.47 0.35 -14.54
CA SER A 16 18.70 1.26 -15.38
C SER A 16 17.54 1.87 -14.59
N PRO A 17 17.19 3.15 -14.83
CA PRO A 17 16.01 3.76 -14.22
C PRO A 17 14.72 3.04 -14.61
N GLY A 18 13.84 2.80 -13.63
CA GLY A 18 12.48 2.30 -13.82
C GLY A 18 11.45 3.22 -13.17
N VAL A 19 10.17 3.03 -13.45
CA VAL A 19 9.07 3.76 -12.79
C VAL A 19 8.88 3.22 -11.37
N GLY A 20 8.74 4.09 -10.37
CA GLY A 20 8.47 3.70 -8.99
C GLY A 20 7.99 4.83 -8.09
N ALA A 21 7.42 4.47 -6.95
CA ALA A 21 7.00 5.40 -5.91
C ALA A 21 8.20 5.80 -5.01
N ARG A 22 8.11 6.98 -4.38
CA ARG A 22 9.12 7.49 -3.44
C ARG A 22 8.55 7.75 -2.05
N ALA A 23 7.63 8.70 -1.95
CA ALA A 23 6.99 9.12 -0.70
C ALA A 23 5.47 9.08 -0.89
N LEU A 24 4.93 7.88 -1.10
CA LEU A 24 3.49 7.67 -1.18
C LEU A 24 2.90 7.85 0.22
N SER A 25 1.92 8.73 0.35
CA SER A 25 1.18 8.96 1.58
C SER A 25 -0.30 9.01 1.29
N LEU A 26 -1.10 8.53 2.24
CA LEU A 26 -2.54 8.72 2.21
C LEU A 26 -2.87 10.11 2.74
N VAL A 27 -3.87 10.76 2.14
CA VAL A 27 -4.44 11.99 2.68
C VAL A 27 -5.43 11.59 3.79
N PRO A 28 -5.39 12.24 4.96
CA PRO A 28 -6.34 11.94 6.03
C PRO A 28 -7.79 12.14 5.61
N GLY A 29 -8.66 11.24 6.06
CA GLY A 29 -10.11 11.41 5.96
C GLY A 29 -10.67 12.31 7.06
N THR A 30 -11.99 12.29 7.24
CA THR A 30 -12.69 13.12 8.22
C THR A 30 -12.94 12.41 9.56
N LYS A 31 -12.89 11.08 9.59
CA LYS A 31 -13.17 10.28 10.79
C LYS A 31 -11.88 9.92 11.53
N SER A 32 -11.96 9.93 12.86
CA SER A 32 -10.96 9.34 13.75
C SER A 32 -11.00 7.81 13.69
N GLN A 33 -9.93 7.17 14.17
CA GLN A 33 -9.86 5.71 14.23
C GLN A 33 -10.93 5.12 15.15
N GLN A 34 -11.26 5.80 16.26
CA GLN A 34 -12.27 5.36 17.21
C GLN A 34 -13.67 5.39 16.59
N GLU A 35 -13.99 6.43 15.83
CA GLU A 35 -15.26 6.50 15.08
C GLU A 35 -15.36 5.37 14.05
N LEU A 36 -14.26 5.08 13.33
CA LEU A 36 -14.23 3.98 12.36
C LEU A 36 -14.43 2.60 13.04
N ILE A 37 -13.81 2.38 14.19
CA ILE A 37 -13.94 1.12 14.94
C ILE A 37 -15.36 0.99 15.53
N GLY A 38 -15.94 2.09 16.04
CA GLY A 38 -17.28 2.09 16.64
C GLY A 38 -18.41 1.85 15.63
N GLU A 39 -18.15 1.96 14.33
CA GLU A 39 -19.10 1.65 13.25
C GLU A 39 -19.14 0.15 12.88
N ILE A 40 -18.29 -0.68 13.49
CA ILE A 40 -18.18 -2.12 13.20
C ILE A 40 -18.82 -2.91 14.34
N ASP A 41 -19.89 -3.67 14.03
CA ASP A 41 -20.60 -4.51 15.00
C ASP A 41 -19.83 -5.80 15.35
N ASP A 42 -19.23 -6.45 14.35
CA ASP A 42 -18.37 -7.63 14.49
C ASP A 42 -17.22 -7.55 13.46
N GLY A 43 -15.99 -7.59 13.93
CA GLY A 43 -14.81 -7.44 13.07
C GLY A 43 -13.49 -7.51 13.81
N ILE A 44 -12.41 -7.52 13.02
CA ILE A 44 -11.03 -7.62 13.52
C ILE A 44 -10.26 -6.38 13.08
N LEU A 45 -9.60 -5.72 14.03
CA LEU A 45 -8.69 -4.62 13.73
C LEU A 45 -7.31 -5.17 13.33
N ILE A 46 -6.97 -5.05 12.05
CA ILE A 46 -5.65 -5.43 11.53
C ILE A 46 -4.73 -4.21 11.60
N GLN A 47 -3.68 -4.29 12.41
CA GLN A 47 -2.70 -3.20 12.57
C GLN A 47 -1.42 -3.41 11.75
N GLY A 48 -1.24 -4.61 11.20
CA GLY A 48 -0.13 -4.91 10.32
C GLY A 48 -0.35 -6.21 9.57
N VAL A 49 0.37 -6.33 8.46
CA VAL A 49 0.47 -7.56 7.68
C VAL A 49 1.95 -7.90 7.52
N SER A 50 2.27 -9.18 7.48
CA SER A 50 3.63 -9.65 7.22
C SER A 50 3.67 -10.45 5.93
N GLY A 51 4.81 -10.41 5.23
CA GLY A 51 5.01 -11.23 4.03
C GLY A 51 4.44 -10.64 2.72
N LEU A 52 4.26 -9.32 2.64
CA LEU A 52 3.75 -8.60 1.44
C LEU A 52 4.56 -8.86 0.15
N HIS A 53 5.72 -9.51 0.28
CA HIS A 53 6.70 -9.79 -0.77
C HIS A 53 6.36 -11.04 -1.63
N SER A 54 5.52 -11.95 -1.14
CA SER A 54 5.36 -13.30 -1.75
C SER A 54 3.93 -13.65 -2.16
N GLY A 55 2.98 -12.72 -2.01
CA GLY A 55 1.56 -13.02 -2.15
C GLY A 55 0.77 -11.97 -2.92
N VAL A 56 1.39 -11.12 -3.73
CA VAL A 56 0.71 -10.08 -4.51
C VAL A 56 0.90 -10.31 -6.01
N ASN A 57 -0.20 -10.38 -6.76
CA ASN A 57 -0.18 -10.32 -8.21
C ASN A 57 -0.53 -8.89 -8.67
N PRO A 58 0.44 -8.08 -9.15
CA PRO A 58 0.16 -6.71 -9.56
C PRO A 58 -0.64 -6.61 -10.87
N VAL A 59 -0.79 -7.71 -11.63
CA VAL A 59 -1.56 -7.75 -12.88
C VAL A 59 -3.04 -8.01 -12.59
N SER A 60 -3.36 -9.01 -11.76
CA SER A 60 -4.75 -9.30 -11.39
C SER A 60 -5.26 -8.50 -10.19
N GLY A 61 -4.36 -8.04 -9.32
CA GLY A 61 -4.70 -7.37 -8.06
C GLY A 61 -4.93 -8.33 -6.89
N ASP A 62 -4.80 -9.63 -7.10
CA ASP A 62 -5.02 -10.62 -6.04
C ASP A 62 -3.89 -10.56 -5.01
N PHE A 63 -4.27 -10.62 -3.73
CA PHE A 63 -3.31 -10.79 -2.65
C PHE A 63 -3.80 -11.70 -1.53
N LEU A 64 -2.87 -12.47 -0.95
CA LEU A 64 -3.10 -13.31 0.22
C LEU A 64 -2.04 -12.98 1.28
N GLN A 65 -2.49 -12.63 2.49
CA GLN A 65 -1.59 -12.29 3.59
C GLN A 65 -2.15 -12.74 4.94
N GLU A 66 -1.24 -13.12 5.83
CA GLU A 66 -1.57 -13.42 7.22
C GLU A 66 -1.72 -12.09 8.00
N PRO A 67 -2.88 -11.85 8.62
CA PRO A 67 -3.08 -10.67 9.46
C PRO A 67 -2.24 -10.79 10.74
N LYS A 68 -1.65 -9.68 11.18
CA LYS A 68 -1.14 -9.54 12.55
C LYS A 68 -2.09 -8.66 13.34
N GLY A 69 -2.71 -9.24 14.36
CA GLY A 69 -3.63 -8.60 15.29
C GLY A 69 -3.41 -9.07 16.73
N TYR A 70 -4.10 -8.44 17.68
CA TYR A 70 -4.31 -8.93 19.04
C TYR A 70 -5.70 -9.57 19.13
#